data_AF-A0A7V1LGR4-F1
#
_entry.id   AF-A0A7V1LGR4-F1
#
_cell.length_a   1.000
_cell.length_b   1.000
_cell.length_c   1.000
_cell.angle_alpha   90.00
_cell.angle_beta   90.00
_cell.angle_gamma   90.00
#
_symmetry.space_group_name_H-M   'P 1'
#
loop_
_entity.id
_entity.type
_entity.pdbx_description
1 polymer ?
#
loop_
_entity_poly.entity_id
_entity_poly.type
_entity_poly.pdbx_seq_one_letter_code
_entity_poly.pdbx_strand_id
1 'polypeptide(L)'
;MNRRDFIKIGSIGFASLTTGIGVGSILLNDNKEYKNFSVYAFLPDDKKIILDCLNVFQHKIKNSEFIYYLNNKRLTEIINKRFFVEKENNFIVSKSFVDIKLINVNNNTKGDIFVSNNSNLVLDPKKDFDQKLLAFRERINSKESKYLLSIELKERNLLSNIILPKNNMIEITNEKGLFEKISLTKNYSSVDIPGSIGSTKLKINNGKV
;
A
#
# COMPACT_ATOMS: atom_id res chain seq x y z
N MET A 1 15.69 -11.62 -5.75
CA MET A 1 15.12 -11.37 -4.41
C MET A 1 13.88 -12.22 -4.25
N ASN A 2 13.69 -12.88 -3.11
CA ASN A 2 12.56 -13.79 -2.82
C ASN A 2 11.37 -13.00 -2.22
N ARG A 3 10.12 -13.48 -2.36
CA ARG A 3 8.92 -12.98 -1.64
C ARG A 3 9.16 -12.69 -0.15
N ARG A 4 9.96 -13.51 0.54
CA ARG A 4 10.35 -13.32 1.94
C ARG A 4 11.27 -12.10 2.14
N ASP A 5 12.18 -11.85 1.21
CA ASP A 5 13.05 -10.69 1.22
C ASP A 5 12.25 -9.42 0.90
N PHE A 6 11.21 -9.51 0.06
CA PHE A 6 10.22 -8.44 -0.15
C PHE A 6 9.46 -8.11 1.13
N ILE A 7 8.96 -9.09 1.88
CA ILE A 7 8.29 -8.79 3.15
C ILE A 7 9.29 -8.13 4.09
N LYS A 8 10.53 -8.62 4.20
CA LYS A 8 11.53 -8.00 5.07
C LYS A 8 11.92 -6.58 4.65
N ILE A 9 12.20 -6.34 3.38
CA ILE A 9 12.60 -5.02 2.86
C ILE A 9 11.40 -4.06 2.76
N GLY A 10 10.22 -4.57 2.42
CA GLY A 10 8.93 -3.90 2.52
C GLY A 10 8.44 -3.70 3.96
N SER A 11 9.05 -4.33 4.96
CA SER A 11 8.82 -4.02 6.38
C SER A 11 9.85 -2.99 6.86
N ILE A 12 11.12 -3.18 6.50
CA ILE A 12 12.27 -2.39 7.00
C ILE A 12 12.35 -1.02 6.30
N GLY A 13 12.16 -0.97 4.98
CA GLY A 13 12.09 0.27 4.22
C GLY A 13 10.84 1.09 4.50
N PHE A 14 9.78 0.46 5.03
CA PHE A 14 8.59 1.14 5.51
C PHE A 14 8.73 1.57 6.98
N ALA A 15 9.52 0.85 7.80
CA ALA A 15 9.81 1.22 9.19
C ALA A 15 10.77 2.42 9.33
N SER A 16 11.71 2.61 8.39
CA SER A 16 12.63 3.76 8.40
C SER A 16 12.01 5.05 7.86
N LEU A 17 10.86 4.97 7.18
CA LEU A 17 10.09 6.10 6.67
C LEU A 17 9.03 6.62 7.67
N THR A 18 8.95 6.06 8.88
CA THR A 18 7.81 6.24 9.80
C THR A 18 8.17 6.83 11.17
N THR A 19 8.97 7.89 11.23
CA THR A 19 8.93 8.79 12.42
C THR A 19 7.67 9.66 12.46
N GLY A 20 6.72 9.49 11.53
CA GLY A 20 5.42 10.15 11.58
C GLY A 20 4.31 9.34 10.91
N ILE A 21 3.47 8.72 11.74
CA ILE A 21 2.06 8.40 11.49
C ILE A 21 1.78 7.41 10.33
N GLY A 22 1.60 6.14 10.73
CA GLY A 22 0.47 5.33 10.26
C GLY A 22 0.61 4.58 8.93
N VAL A 23 1.58 3.66 8.82
CA VAL A 23 1.71 2.79 7.63
C VAL A 23 1.98 1.30 7.95
N GLY A 24 2.03 0.90 9.22
CA GLY A 24 1.93 -0.52 9.61
C GLY A 24 0.62 -1.20 9.17
N SER A 25 -0.34 -0.40 8.69
CA SER A 25 -1.64 -0.81 8.17
C SER A 25 -1.67 -1.11 6.65
N ILE A 26 -0.62 -0.78 5.88
CA ILE A 26 -0.70 -0.87 4.40
C ILE A 26 -0.70 -2.32 3.88
N LEU A 27 -0.21 -3.28 4.66
CA LEU A 27 -0.26 -4.70 4.30
C LEU A 27 -1.14 -5.56 5.23
N LEU A 28 -1.54 -5.03 6.40
CA LEU A 28 -2.22 -5.81 7.44
C LEU A 28 -3.59 -5.26 7.86
N ASN A 29 -4.03 -4.12 7.31
CA ASN A 29 -5.32 -3.54 7.66
C ASN A 29 -6.28 -3.66 6.48
N ASP A 30 -7.01 -4.78 6.47
CA ASP A 30 -8.21 -5.04 5.66
C ASP A 30 -9.35 -4.09 6.06
N ASN A 31 -9.19 -2.81 5.79
CA ASN A 31 -10.25 -1.83 5.95
C ASN A 31 -10.61 -1.20 4.60
N LYS A 32 -11.49 -1.90 3.90
CA LYS A 32 -12.50 -1.39 2.94
C LYS A 32 -12.03 -0.65 1.67
N GLU A 33 -10.74 -0.60 1.36
CA GLU A 33 -10.25 -0.17 0.04
C GLU A 33 -9.79 -1.40 -0.75
N TYR A 34 -10.54 -1.77 -1.80
CA TYR A 34 -10.10 -2.82 -2.72
C TYR A 34 -8.91 -2.29 -3.52
N LYS A 35 -7.71 -2.82 -3.23
CA LYS A 35 -6.49 -2.49 -3.97
C LYS A 35 -6.46 -3.28 -5.26
N ASN A 36 -6.96 -2.67 -6.34
CA ASN A 36 -7.00 -3.30 -7.66
C ASN A 36 -5.60 -3.61 -8.22
N PHE A 37 -4.62 -2.75 -7.90
CA PHE A 37 -3.27 -2.83 -8.43
C PHE A 37 -2.30 -1.99 -7.59
N SER A 38 -1.10 -2.50 -7.31
CA SER A 38 -0.04 -1.67 -6.73
C SER A 38 1.34 -2.00 -7.29
N VAL A 39 2.19 -0.98 -7.37
CA VAL A 39 3.59 -1.09 -7.81
C VAL A 39 4.46 -0.41 -6.78
N TYR A 40 5.54 -1.09 -6.43
CA TYR A 40 6.64 -0.52 -5.65
C TYR A 40 7.93 -0.78 -6.40
N ALA A 41 8.60 0.30 -6.82
CA ALA A 41 9.84 0.23 -7.57
C ALA A 41 10.96 0.96 -6.83
N PHE A 42 12.03 0.24 -6.54
CA PHE A 42 13.30 0.82 -6.10
C PHE A 42 14.05 1.28 -7.35
N LEU A 43 14.26 2.59 -7.47
CA LEU A 43 14.77 3.23 -8.68
C LEU A 43 16.04 4.04 -8.39
N PRO A 44 17.00 4.09 -9.32
CA PRO A 44 18.14 5.00 -9.24
C PRO A 44 17.70 6.47 -9.33
N ASP A 45 18.62 7.38 -9.01
CA ASP A 45 18.44 8.83 -9.18
C ASP A 45 18.53 9.25 -10.65
N ASP A 46 17.63 8.72 -11.47
CA ASP A 46 17.56 8.96 -12.90
C ASP A 46 16.11 9.26 -13.29
N LYS A 47 15.84 10.53 -13.58
CA LYS A 47 14.53 11.03 -14.00
C LYS A 47 13.96 10.23 -15.18
N LYS A 48 14.80 9.82 -16.12
CA LYS A 48 14.36 9.05 -17.30
C LYS A 48 13.86 7.66 -16.88
N ILE A 49 14.56 7.00 -15.96
CA ILE A 49 14.17 5.69 -15.45
C ILE A 49 12.86 5.78 -14.66
N ILE A 50 12.66 6.84 -13.88
CA ILE A 50 11.39 7.08 -13.16
C ILE A 50 10.24 7.27 -14.14
N LEU A 51 10.41 8.10 -15.17
CA LEU A 51 9.39 8.32 -16.21
C LEU A 51 9.12 7.03 -17.01
N ASP A 52 10.15 6.25 -17.33
CA ASP A 52 10.00 4.97 -17.99
C ASP A 52 9.19 3.99 -17.14
N CYS A 53 9.40 3.98 -15.81
CA CYS A 53 8.62 3.17 -14.88
C CYS A 53 7.14 3.54 -14.94
N LEU A 54 6.82 4.84 -14.88
CA LEU A 54 5.45 5.33 -15.01
C LEU A 54 4.82 4.94 -16.35
N ASN A 55 5.61 4.98 -17.42
CA ASN A 55 5.20 4.60 -18.77
C ASN A 55 4.93 3.10 -18.95
N VAL A 56 5.53 2.22 -18.14
CA VAL A 56 5.14 0.80 -18.10
C VAL A 56 3.67 0.67 -17.71
N PHE A 57 3.23 1.47 -16.74
CA PHE A 57 1.89 1.38 -16.15
C PHE A 57 0.88 2.40 -16.68
N GLN A 58 1.23 3.19 -17.71
CA GLN A 58 0.34 4.22 -18.24
C GLN A 58 -1.05 3.69 -18.62
N HIS A 59 -1.11 2.47 -19.17
CA HIS A 59 -2.35 1.84 -19.61
C HIS A 59 -3.27 1.43 -18.45
N LYS A 60 -2.72 1.30 -17.22
CA LYS A 60 -3.48 1.06 -15.99
C LYS A 60 -4.03 2.36 -15.39
N ILE A 61 -3.48 3.51 -15.77
CA ILE A 61 -3.83 4.84 -15.24
C ILE A 61 -4.58 5.60 -16.34
N LYS A 62 -5.86 5.25 -16.53
CA LYS A 62 -6.77 5.92 -17.48
C LYS A 62 -7.17 7.31 -16.98
N ASN A 63 -6.24 8.27 -17.08
CA ASN A 63 -6.44 9.67 -16.71
C ASN A 63 -5.70 10.58 -17.70
N SER A 64 -6.42 11.52 -18.31
CA SER A 64 -5.89 12.39 -19.38
C SER A 64 -4.79 13.35 -18.92
N GLU A 65 -4.92 13.91 -17.72
CA GLU A 65 -3.95 14.82 -17.12
C GLU A 65 -2.62 14.10 -16.83
N PHE A 66 -2.69 12.92 -16.22
CA PHE A 66 -1.52 12.05 -16.00
C PHE A 66 -0.81 11.73 -17.32
N ILE A 67 -1.56 11.30 -18.35
CA ILE A 67 -1.00 10.98 -19.66
C ILE A 67 -0.35 12.21 -20.28
N TYR A 68 -0.98 13.38 -20.18
CA TYR A 68 -0.42 14.65 -20.66
C TYR A 68 0.91 14.98 -19.95
N TYR A 69 0.96 14.90 -18.62
CA TYR A 69 2.20 15.18 -17.88
C TYR A 69 3.30 14.16 -18.18
N LEU A 70 2.96 12.89 -18.33
CA LEU A 70 3.90 11.82 -18.66
C LEU A 70 4.53 12.03 -20.03
N ASN A 71 3.71 12.29 -21.06
CA ASN A 71 4.18 12.52 -22.43
C ASN A 71 5.07 13.77 -22.53
N ASN A 72 4.78 14.79 -21.71
CA ASN A 72 5.58 16.02 -21.64
C ASN A 72 6.76 15.94 -20.64
N LYS A 73 7.06 14.76 -20.09
CA LYS A 73 8.18 14.52 -19.15
C LYS A 73 8.15 15.42 -17.90
N ARG A 74 6.95 15.83 -17.46
CA ARG A 74 6.70 16.72 -16.31
C ARG A 74 6.60 15.92 -15.00
N LEU A 75 7.71 15.30 -14.59
CA LEU A 75 7.73 14.41 -13.42
C LEU A 75 7.20 15.05 -12.12
N THR A 76 7.49 16.33 -11.89
CA THR A 76 7.04 17.07 -10.69
C THR A 76 5.53 17.23 -10.61
N GLU A 77 4.83 17.22 -11.74
CA GLU A 77 3.37 17.26 -11.81
C GLU A 77 2.73 15.88 -11.60
N ILE A 78 3.53 14.81 -11.56
CA ILE A 78 3.07 13.43 -11.42
C ILE A 78 3.31 12.89 -10.00
N ILE A 79 4.49 13.17 -9.45
CA ILE A 79 4.88 12.62 -8.15
C ILE A 79 4.16 13.33 -7.00
N ASN A 80 3.84 12.56 -5.96
CA ASN A 80 3.12 13.03 -4.77
C ASN A 80 1.74 13.62 -5.11
N LYS A 81 1.10 13.07 -6.15
CA LYS A 81 -0.23 13.47 -6.64
C LYS A 81 -1.18 12.28 -6.64
N ARG A 82 -2.46 12.62 -6.74
CA ARG A 82 -3.57 11.68 -6.92
C ARG A 82 -4.27 11.98 -8.24
N PHE A 83 -4.49 10.94 -9.04
CA PHE A 83 -5.22 11.02 -10.30
C PHE A 83 -6.51 10.21 -10.21
N PHE A 84 -7.64 10.81 -10.57
CA PHE A 84 -8.90 10.07 -10.66
C PHE A 84 -8.91 9.24 -11.94
N VAL A 85 -9.23 7.95 -11.80
CA VAL A 85 -9.23 7.00 -12.93
C VAL A 85 -10.67 6.78 -13.35
N GLU A 86 -10.94 7.05 -14.63
CA GLU A 86 -12.24 6.79 -15.22
C GLU A 86 -12.47 5.28 -15.34
N LYS A 87 -13.65 4.82 -14.89
CA LYS A 87 -14.11 3.45 -15.15
C LYS A 87 -15.09 3.48 -16.33
N GLU A 88 -14.95 2.53 -17.23
CA GLU A 88 -15.85 2.35 -18.38
C GLU A 88 -17.29 2.02 -17.97
N ASN A 89 -17.50 1.49 -16.74
CA ASN A 89 -18.83 1.23 -16.20
C ASN A 89 -19.25 2.32 -15.20
N ASN A 90 -20.26 3.10 -15.61
CA ASN A 90 -20.92 4.23 -14.94
C ASN A 90 -21.65 3.91 -13.61
N PHE A 91 -21.15 3.01 -12.78
CA PHE A 91 -21.64 2.94 -11.41
C PHE A 91 -21.12 4.17 -10.65
N ILE A 92 -21.99 5.18 -10.53
CA ILE A 92 -21.80 6.49 -9.86
C ILE A 92 -21.20 6.37 -8.45
N VAL A 93 -21.28 5.18 -7.87
CA VAL A 93 -21.00 4.86 -6.47
C VAL A 93 -19.52 4.54 -6.18
N SER A 94 -18.74 4.12 -7.16
CA SER A 94 -17.32 3.77 -6.96
C SER A 94 -16.41 4.76 -7.65
N LYS A 95 -15.61 5.52 -6.88
CA LYS A 95 -14.53 6.34 -7.43
C LYS A 95 -13.21 5.59 -7.29
N SER A 96 -12.50 5.44 -8.40
CA SER A 96 -11.14 4.90 -8.42
C SER A 96 -10.15 6.03 -8.58
N PHE A 97 -9.03 5.93 -7.87
CA PHE A 97 -7.93 6.89 -8.00
C PHE A 97 -6.60 6.18 -7.88
N VAL A 98 -5.57 6.78 -8.46
CA VAL A 98 -4.19 6.32 -8.36
C VAL A 98 -3.41 7.34 -7.55
N ASP A 99 -2.82 6.88 -6.45
CA ASP A 99 -1.82 7.65 -5.72
C ASP A 99 -0.44 7.33 -6.31
N ILE A 100 0.33 8.37 -6.66
CA ILE A 100 1.71 8.23 -7.12
C ILE A 100 2.61 8.98 -6.15
N LYS A 101 3.57 8.28 -5.54
CA LYS A 101 4.48 8.85 -4.55
C LYS A 101 5.92 8.48 -4.87
N LEU A 102 6.83 9.43 -4.67
CA LEU A 102 8.26 9.21 -4.82
C LEU A 102 8.96 9.64 -3.53
N ILE A 103 9.66 8.72 -2.89
CA ILE A 103 10.30 8.95 -1.60
C ILE A 103 11.79 8.62 -1.74
N ASN A 104 12.65 9.46 -1.17
CA ASN A 104 14.08 9.16 -1.07
C ASN A 104 14.30 8.08 -0.01
N VAL A 105 14.98 7.01 -0.39
CA VAL A 105 15.36 5.91 0.48
C VAL A 105 16.88 5.93 0.63
N ASN A 106 17.34 6.15 1.87
CA ASN A 106 18.76 6.06 2.22
C ASN A 106 19.11 4.59 2.49
N ASN A 107 19.03 3.75 1.47
CA ASN A 107 19.41 2.34 1.56
C ASN A 107 20.31 1.94 0.40
N ASN A 108 21.34 1.13 0.67
CA ASN A 108 22.23 0.57 -0.37
C ASN A 108 21.57 -0.61 -1.09
N THR A 109 20.28 -0.51 -1.41
CA THR A 109 19.58 -1.57 -2.15
C THR A 109 19.81 -1.41 -3.64
N LYS A 110 19.79 -2.53 -4.36
CA LYS A 110 19.73 -2.50 -5.82
C LYS A 110 18.30 -2.17 -6.26
N GLY A 111 18.17 -1.61 -7.46
CA GLY A 111 16.87 -1.42 -8.08
C GLY A 111 16.14 -2.75 -8.22
N ASP A 112 14.84 -2.72 -8.03
CA ASP A 112 13.94 -3.85 -8.28
C ASP A 112 12.51 -3.30 -8.40
N ILE A 113 11.59 -4.09 -8.94
CA ILE A 113 10.19 -3.70 -9.06
C ILE A 113 9.27 -4.84 -8.63
N PHE A 114 8.29 -4.48 -7.81
CA PHE A 114 7.27 -5.36 -7.28
C PHE A 114 5.92 -4.88 -7.76
N VAL A 115 5.11 -5.84 -8.21
CA VAL A 115 3.77 -5.57 -8.71
C VAL A 115 2.81 -6.49 -7.98
N SER A 116 1.68 -5.95 -7.54
CA SER A 116 0.56 -6.70 -7.00
C SER A 116 -0.70 -6.40 -7.80
N ASN A 117 -1.63 -7.36 -7.78
CA ASN A 117 -2.97 -7.21 -8.32
C ASN A 117 -3.99 -7.84 -7.36
N ASN A 118 -5.27 -7.79 -7.74
CA ASN A 118 -6.35 -8.38 -6.95
C ASN A 118 -6.18 -9.88 -6.64
N SER A 119 -5.47 -10.62 -7.50
CA SER A 119 -5.32 -12.07 -7.36
C SER A 119 -4.10 -12.46 -6.53
N ASN A 120 -3.03 -11.65 -6.59
CA ASN A 120 -1.73 -11.97 -6.03
C ASN A 120 -1.15 -10.77 -5.26
N LEU A 121 -0.77 -11.03 -4.00
CA LEU A 121 -0.08 -10.05 -3.16
C LEU A 121 1.24 -9.54 -3.78
N VAL A 122 1.95 -10.41 -4.49
CA VAL A 122 3.14 -10.08 -5.30
C VAL A 122 3.18 -11.03 -6.49
N LEU A 123 3.31 -10.47 -7.70
CA LEU A 123 3.47 -11.21 -8.94
C LEU A 123 4.86 -11.86 -9.04
N ASP A 124 4.94 -13.08 -9.57
CA ASP A 124 6.19 -13.77 -9.88
C ASP A 124 6.78 -13.21 -11.19
N PRO A 125 7.96 -12.58 -11.16
CA PRO A 125 8.55 -12.00 -12.37
C PRO A 125 8.83 -13.00 -13.49
N LYS A 126 8.96 -14.30 -13.19
CA LYS A 126 9.21 -15.33 -14.21
C LYS A 126 7.94 -15.82 -14.89
N LYS A 127 6.79 -15.71 -14.22
CA LYS A 127 5.51 -16.28 -14.68
C LYS A 127 4.50 -15.22 -15.09
N ASP A 128 4.48 -14.11 -14.37
CA ASP A 128 3.40 -13.14 -14.40
C ASP A 128 3.79 -11.83 -15.11
N PHE A 129 5.09 -11.56 -15.32
CA PHE A 129 5.53 -10.33 -15.96
C PHE A 129 5.47 -10.46 -17.48
N ASP A 130 4.92 -9.43 -18.12
CA ASP A 130 5.09 -9.26 -19.56
C ASP A 130 6.54 -8.89 -19.91
N GLN A 131 6.87 -8.99 -21.20
CA GLN A 131 8.22 -8.73 -21.69
C GLN A 131 8.68 -7.28 -21.42
N LYS A 132 7.77 -6.30 -21.44
CA LYS A 132 8.10 -4.88 -21.20
C LYS A 132 8.51 -4.66 -19.75
N LEU A 133 7.75 -5.24 -18.81
CA LEU A 133 8.01 -5.16 -17.38
C LEU A 133 9.25 -5.97 -16.99
N LEU A 134 9.47 -7.14 -17.61
CA LEU A 134 10.68 -7.94 -17.41
C LEU A 134 11.93 -7.17 -17.86
N ALA A 135 11.93 -6.62 -19.08
CA ALA A 135 13.03 -5.82 -19.61
C ALA A 135 13.29 -4.56 -18.76
N PHE A 136 12.23 -3.91 -18.28
CA PHE A 136 12.34 -2.78 -17.36
C PHE A 136 13.05 -3.20 -16.06
N ARG A 137 12.62 -4.31 -15.46
CA ARG A 137 13.18 -4.86 -14.22
C ARG A 137 14.67 -5.21 -14.38
N GLU A 138 15.04 -5.90 -15.44
CA GLU A 138 16.45 -6.25 -15.71
C GLU A 138 17.35 -5.01 -15.81
N ARG A 139 16.84 -3.94 -16.42
CA ARG A 139 17.57 -2.67 -16.59
C ARG A 139 17.84 -1.93 -15.28
N ILE A 140 16.99 -2.11 -14.26
CA ILE A 140 17.16 -1.46 -12.94
C ILE A 140 17.88 -2.36 -11.93
N ASN A 141 17.84 -3.68 -12.09
CA ASN A 141 18.40 -4.65 -11.14
C ASN A 141 19.91 -4.53 -10.90
N SER A 142 20.65 -3.95 -11.84
CA SER A 142 22.10 -3.74 -11.73
C SER A 142 22.49 -2.39 -11.13
N LYS A 143 21.52 -1.49 -10.92
CA LYS A 143 21.76 -0.11 -10.46
C LYS A 143 21.44 0.05 -8.99
N GLU A 144 22.15 0.93 -8.30
CA GLU A 144 21.82 1.31 -6.92
C GLU A 144 20.54 2.16 -6.90
N SER A 145 19.65 1.88 -5.94
CA SER A 145 18.41 2.63 -5.78
C SER A 145 18.60 3.80 -4.83
N LYS A 146 18.00 4.94 -5.17
CA LYS A 146 17.88 6.12 -4.29
C LYS A 146 16.42 6.44 -3.97
N TYR A 147 15.48 6.01 -4.80
CA TYR A 147 14.07 6.31 -4.62
C TYR A 147 13.21 5.06 -4.54
N LEU A 148 12.15 5.15 -3.75
CA LEU A 148 11.00 4.26 -3.80
C LEU A 148 9.85 4.99 -4.51
N LEU A 149 9.51 4.53 -5.71
CA LEU A 149 8.30 4.92 -6.41
C LEU A 149 7.16 3.98 -6.03
N SER A 150 6.05 4.55 -5.57
CA SER A 150 4.82 3.83 -5.24
C SER A 150 3.70 4.28 -6.19
N ILE A 151 3.01 3.33 -6.83
CA ILE A 151 1.83 3.57 -7.66
C ILE A 151 0.72 2.68 -7.12
N GLU A 152 -0.33 3.26 -6.54
CA GLU A 152 -1.40 2.51 -5.89
C GLU A 152 -2.76 2.87 -6.48
N LEU A 153 -3.38 1.94 -7.21
CA LEU A 153 -4.76 2.06 -7.67
C LEU A 153 -5.70 1.59 -6.55
N LYS A 154 -6.46 2.54 -6.01
CA LYS A 154 -7.43 2.31 -4.94
C LYS A 154 -8.84 2.51 -5.45
N GLU A 155 -9.73 1.62 -5.05
CA GLU A 155 -11.15 1.77 -5.26
C GLU A 155 -11.84 2.14 -3.94
N ARG A 156 -12.50 3.29 -3.92
CA ARG A 156 -13.32 3.73 -2.80
C ARG A 156 -14.79 3.50 -3.16
N ASN A 157 -15.42 2.56 -2.47
CA ASN A 157 -16.86 2.40 -2.50
C ASN A 157 -17.49 3.45 -1.57
N LEU A 158 -18.36 4.31 -2.10
CA LEU A 158 -19.00 5.36 -1.29
C LEU A 158 -20.08 4.79 -0.36
N LEU A 159 -20.73 3.69 -0.73
CA LEU A 159 -21.76 3.02 0.08
C LEU A 159 -21.21 2.23 1.27
N SER A 160 -19.93 1.81 1.24
CA SER A 160 -19.31 1.08 2.35
C SER A 160 -19.15 1.92 3.63
N ASN A 161 -19.27 3.24 3.51
CA ASN A 161 -19.30 4.19 4.63
C ASN A 161 -20.70 4.37 5.23
N ILE A 162 -21.76 4.06 4.46
CA ILE A 162 -23.16 4.32 4.85
C ILE A 162 -23.82 3.02 5.35
N ILE A 163 -23.46 1.85 4.79
CA ILE A 163 -24.20 0.60 5.01
C ILE A 163 -23.53 -0.33 6.04
N LEU A 164 -22.25 -0.13 6.37
CA LEU A 164 -21.53 -1.00 7.30
C LEU A 164 -20.98 -0.17 8.48
N PRO A 165 -21.60 -0.22 9.68
CA PRO A 165 -20.99 0.34 10.88
C PRO A 165 -19.56 -0.21 11.00
N LYS A 166 -18.59 0.68 11.22
CA LYS A 166 -17.19 0.29 11.42
C LYS A 166 -17.13 -0.69 12.58
N ASN A 167 -16.88 -1.98 12.31
CA ASN A 167 -16.49 -2.93 13.36
C ASN A 167 -15.06 -2.57 13.79
N ASN A 168 -14.93 -1.50 14.57
CA ASN A 168 -13.70 -1.18 15.26
C ASN A 168 -13.50 -2.29 16.31
N MET A 169 -12.63 -3.26 16.05
CA MET A 169 -12.33 -4.34 16.99
C MET A 169 -10.95 -4.10 17.62
N ILE A 170 -10.79 -4.43 18.89
CA ILE A 170 -9.49 -4.56 19.57
C ILE A 170 -9.21 -6.03 19.76
N GLU A 171 -7.98 -6.44 19.47
CA GLU A 171 -7.47 -7.77 19.81
C GLU A 171 -6.64 -7.67 21.10
N ILE A 172 -6.95 -8.53 22.07
CA ILE A 172 -6.26 -8.63 23.35
C ILE A 172 -5.48 -9.94 23.35
N THR A 173 -4.19 -9.86 23.66
CA THR A 173 -3.30 -11.02 23.79
C THR A 173 -2.77 -11.14 25.23
N ASN A 174 -2.54 -12.38 25.67
CA ASN A 174 -1.79 -12.70 26.88
C ASN A 174 -0.66 -13.69 26.57
N GLU A 175 0.04 -14.18 27.60
CA GLU A 175 1.16 -15.11 27.44
C GLU A 175 0.80 -16.45 26.79
N LYS A 176 -0.50 -16.79 26.71
CA LYS A 176 -1.02 -18.00 26.05
C LYS A 176 -1.50 -17.74 24.62
N GLY A 177 -1.40 -16.51 24.12
CA GLY A 177 -1.79 -16.12 22.77
C GLY A 177 -2.98 -15.15 22.75
N LEU A 178 -3.80 -15.22 21.70
CA LEU A 178 -4.99 -14.38 21.56
C LEU A 178 -6.01 -14.73 22.65
N PHE A 179 -6.29 -13.77 23.52
CA PHE A 179 -7.25 -13.92 24.62
C PHE A 179 -8.66 -13.59 24.14
N GLU A 180 -8.88 -12.42 23.54
CA GLU A 180 -10.23 -11.99 23.10
C GLU A 180 -10.19 -10.93 22.00
N LYS A 181 -11.29 -10.80 21.24
CA LYS A 181 -11.55 -9.67 20.33
C LYS A 181 -12.81 -8.91 20.75
N ILE A 182 -12.70 -7.62 21.04
CA ILE A 182 -13.82 -6.79 21.54
C ILE A 182 -14.16 -5.68 20.55
N SER A 183 -15.45 -5.44 20.32
CA SER A 183 -15.91 -4.30 19.53
C SER A 183 -15.87 -2.99 20.34
N LEU A 184 -15.13 -2.00 19.85
CA LEU A 184 -15.06 -0.61 20.32
C LEU A 184 -16.36 0.18 20.08
N THR A 185 -17.33 -0.38 19.36
CA THR A 185 -18.63 0.26 19.11
C THR A 185 -19.61 0.12 20.28
N LYS A 186 -19.30 -0.73 21.28
CA LYS A 186 -20.11 -0.88 22.49
C LYS A 186 -19.55 0.01 23.59
N ASN A 187 -20.38 0.91 24.12
CA ASN A 187 -19.91 2.01 24.97
C ASN A 187 -19.51 1.64 26.42
N TYR A 188 -19.68 0.39 26.86
CA TYR A 188 -19.20 -0.05 28.17
C TYR A 188 -18.87 -1.53 28.14
N SER A 189 -17.60 -1.86 27.84
CA SER A 189 -17.04 -3.19 28.04
C SER A 189 -15.79 -3.08 28.91
N SER A 190 -15.85 -3.66 30.11
CA SER A 190 -14.66 -3.93 30.92
C SER A 190 -14.26 -5.39 30.73
N VAL A 191 -12.99 -5.65 30.47
CA VAL A 191 -12.47 -7.01 30.33
C VAL A 191 -11.33 -7.25 31.30
N ASP A 192 -11.45 -8.34 32.04
CA ASP A 192 -10.48 -8.86 32.99
C ASP A 192 -9.56 -9.85 32.26
N ILE A 193 -8.29 -9.48 32.08
CA ILE A 193 -7.30 -10.27 31.35
C ILE A 193 -6.36 -10.92 32.37
N PRO A 194 -6.41 -12.25 32.55
CA PRO A 194 -5.48 -12.95 33.42
C PRO A 194 -4.10 -12.99 32.76
N GLY A 195 -3.07 -12.66 33.54
CA GLY A 195 -1.66 -12.81 33.20
C GLY A 195 -0.88 -13.56 34.28
N SER A 196 0.41 -13.77 34.03
CA SER A 196 1.28 -14.64 34.85
C SER A 196 1.49 -14.19 36.31
N ILE A 197 1.29 -12.91 36.63
CA ILE A 197 1.51 -12.33 37.97
C ILE A 197 0.21 -11.69 38.53
N GLY A 198 -0.92 -11.78 37.81
CA GLY A 198 -2.20 -11.19 38.22
C GLY A 198 -3.11 -10.86 37.04
N SER A 199 -4.23 -10.18 37.29
CA SER A 199 -5.20 -9.79 36.24
C SER A 199 -5.12 -8.31 35.90
N THR A 200 -5.19 -7.97 34.62
CA THR A 200 -5.27 -6.60 34.10
C THR A 200 -6.71 -6.28 33.69
N LYS A 201 -7.28 -5.20 34.23
CA LYS A 201 -8.60 -4.69 33.83
C LYS A 201 -8.46 -3.64 32.73
N LEU A 202 -9.01 -3.91 31.55
CA LEU A 202 -9.18 -2.92 30.48
C LEU A 202 -10.60 -2.36 30.52
N LYS A 203 -10.73 -1.04 30.43
CA LYS A 203 -12.04 -0.36 30.35
C LYS A 203 -12.13 0.38 29.04
N ILE A 204 -13.04 -0.06 28.17
CA ILE A 204 -13.32 0.64 26.92
C ILE A 204 -14.40 1.69 27.17
N ASN A 205 -14.10 2.96 26.90
CA ASN A 205 -15.04 4.08 27.00
C ASN A 205 -15.01 4.93 25.73
N ASN A 206 -16.17 5.09 25.07
CA ASN A 206 -16.32 5.90 23.86
C ASN A 206 -15.27 5.63 22.78
N GLY A 207 -14.94 4.36 22.55
CA GLY A 207 -13.95 3.96 21.53
C GLY A 207 -12.48 4.09 21.96
N LYS A 208 -12.19 4.34 23.24
CA LYS A 208 -10.83 4.43 23.82
C LYS A 208 -10.64 3.35 24.88
N VAL A 209 -9.45 2.76 24.94
CA VAL A 209 -9.00 1.77 25.95
C VAL A 209 -8.26 2.48 27.07
#